data_AF-A0A397DPU9-F1
#
_entry.id   AF-A0A397DPU9-F1
#
_cell.length_a   1.000
_cell.length_b   1.000
_cell.length_c   1.000
_cell.angle_alpha   90.00
_cell.angle_beta   90.00
_cell.angle_gamma   90.00
#
_symmetry.space_group_name_H-M   'P 1'
#
loop_
_entity.id
_entity.type
_entity.pdbx_description
1 polymer ?
#
loop_
_entity_poly.entity_id
_entity_poly.type
_entity_poly.pdbx_seq_one_letter_code
_entity_poly.pdbx_strand_id
1 'polypeptide(L)'
;TEVRQISPTHILLRFVNRVSPLFRPATGFVSVDEFAALSGIDVTGVEDNLKVEYVQREMIPQAHARYLTWRQGAMALMHQSATN
;
A
#
# COMPACT_ATOMS: atom_id res chain seq x y z
N THR A 1 12.91 -9.53 -1.24
CA THR A 1 12.66 -8.75 -2.46
C THR A 1 13.60 -9.22 -3.52
N GLU A 2 13.10 -9.56 -4.70
CA GLU A 2 13.92 -9.93 -5.86
C GLU A 2 13.81 -8.82 -6.91
N VAL A 3 14.94 -8.48 -7.52
CA VAL A 3 15.04 -7.45 -8.56
C VAL A 3 15.71 -8.08 -9.77
N ARG A 4 15.05 -8.01 -10.93
CA ARG A 4 15.62 -8.54 -12.17
C ARG A 4 15.39 -7.54 -13.31
N GLN A 5 16.48 -7.11 -13.93
CA GLN A 5 16.40 -6.36 -15.18
C GLN A 5 15.99 -7.31 -16.32
N ILE A 6 14.92 -6.97 -17.02
CA ILE A 6 14.36 -7.77 -18.12
C ILE A 6 14.56 -7.09 -19.49
N SER A 7 14.85 -5.79 -19.49
CA SER A 7 15.35 -5.05 -20.66
C SER A 7 16.09 -3.79 -20.19
N PRO A 8 16.78 -3.05 -21.09
CA PRO A 8 17.44 -1.80 -20.72
C PRO A 8 16.53 -0.78 -20.01
N THR A 9 15.22 -0.81 -20.29
CA THR A 9 14.25 0.14 -19.73
C THR A 9 13.24 -0.48 -18.75
N HIS A 10 13.30 -1.80 -18.52
CA HIS A 10 12.32 -2.49 -17.69
C HIS A 10 13.00 -3.33 -16.60
N ILE A 11 12.59 -3.09 -15.37
CA ILE A 11 13.00 -3.84 -14.19
C ILE A 11 11.77 -4.53 -13.63
N LEU A 12 11.85 -5.84 -13.44
CA LEU A 12 10.89 -6.61 -12.68
C LEU A 12 11.27 -6.55 -11.20
N LEU A 13 10.34 -6.08 -10.37
CA LEU A 13 10.47 -6.10 -8.92
C LEU A 13 9.46 -7.08 -8.34
N ARG A 14 9.95 -8.12 -7.66
CA ARG A 14 9.10 -9.04 -6.89
C ARG A 14 9.27 -8.75 -5.41
N PHE A 15 8.23 -8.20 -4.82
CA PHE A 15 8.10 -8.06 -3.38
C PHE A 15 7.26 -9.23 -2.87
N VAL A 16 7.89 -10.16 -2.15
CA VAL A 16 7.18 -11.14 -1.33
C VAL A 16 7.17 -10.59 0.08
N ASN A 17 6.03 -10.02 0.48
CA ASN A 17 5.79 -9.53 1.82
C ASN A 17 4.57 -10.25 2.39
N ARG A 18 4.60 -10.51 3.70
CA ARG A 18 3.42 -10.98 4.43
C ARG A 18 2.59 -9.74 4.78
N VAL A 19 1.91 -9.17 3.79
CA VAL A 19 1.03 -8.02 4.02
C VAL A 19 -0.29 -8.54 4.53
N SER A 20 -0.42 -8.62 5.85
CA SER A 20 -1.75 -8.37 6.40
C SER A 20 -1.98 -6.87 6.27
N PRO A 21 -3.16 -6.40 5.80
CA PRO A 21 -3.53 -4.98 5.90
C PRO A 21 -3.40 -4.49 7.35
N LEU A 22 -3.55 -5.42 8.28
CA LEU A 22 -3.46 -5.22 9.69
C LEU A 22 -2.04 -5.36 10.23
N PHE A 23 -0.98 -5.47 9.44
CA PHE A 23 0.36 -5.70 9.99
C PHE A 23 0.98 -4.42 10.59
N ARG A 24 1.51 -4.52 11.82
CA ARG A 24 2.29 -3.47 12.50
C ARG A 24 3.74 -3.91 12.68
N PRO A 25 4.74 -3.13 12.21
CA PRO A 25 6.14 -3.41 12.49
C PRO A 25 6.41 -3.47 14.00
N ALA A 26 7.26 -4.41 14.43
CA ALA A 26 7.68 -4.67 15.82
C ALA A 26 6.61 -5.13 16.83
N THR A 27 5.33 -4.83 16.61
CA THR A 27 4.26 -5.05 17.62
C THR A 27 3.11 -5.94 17.16
N GLY A 28 3.18 -6.51 15.95
CA GLY A 28 2.27 -7.57 15.50
C GLY A 28 1.23 -7.06 14.52
N PHE A 29 -0.03 -6.93 14.95
CA PHE A 29 -1.13 -6.48 14.09
C PHE A 29 -1.84 -5.25 14.68
N VAL A 30 -2.18 -4.26 13.83
CA VAL A 30 -3.18 -3.23 14.15
C VAL A 30 -4.58 -3.83 14.09
N SER A 31 -5.49 -3.33 14.92
CA SER A 31 -6.91 -3.62 14.78
C SER A 31 -7.46 -3.05 13.47
N VAL A 32 -8.59 -3.59 13.00
CA VAL A 32 -9.26 -3.08 11.79
C VAL A 32 -9.72 -1.64 11.97
N ASP A 33 -10.16 -1.26 13.16
CA ASP A 33 -10.57 0.10 13.49
C ASP A 33 -9.38 1.08 13.48
N GLU A 34 -8.22 0.69 14.03
CA GLU A 34 -7.00 1.50 13.93
C GLU A 34 -6.57 1.69 12.47
N PHE A 35 -6.65 0.63 11.66
CA PHE A 35 -6.28 0.70 10.24
C PHE A 35 -7.26 1.56 9.43
N ALA A 36 -8.56 1.46 9.72
CA ALA A 36 -9.59 2.30 9.13
C ALA A 36 -9.36 3.78 9.46
N ALA A 37 -9.10 4.09 10.73
CA ALA A 37 -8.80 5.45 11.18
C ALA A 37 -7.56 6.03 10.48
N LEU A 38 -6.47 5.26 10.36
CA LEU A 38 -5.27 5.66 9.61
C LEU A 38 -5.54 5.90 8.12
N SER A 39 -6.47 5.12 7.55
CA SER A 39 -6.85 5.21 6.15
C SER A 39 -7.94 6.26 5.89
N GLY A 40 -8.46 6.91 6.94
CA GLY A 40 -9.58 7.86 6.84
C GLY A 40 -10.88 7.21 6.38
N ILE A 41 -11.11 5.94 6.71
CA ILE A 41 -12.31 5.18 6.37
C ILE A 41 -13.20 5.12 7.62
N ASP A 42 -14.44 5.59 7.49
CA ASP A 42 -15.44 5.46 8.56
C ASP A 42 -16.02 4.05 8.57
N VAL A 43 -15.97 3.40 9.73
CA VAL A 43 -16.51 2.04 9.95
C VAL A 43 -17.68 2.04 10.94
N THR A 44 -18.19 3.22 11.28
CA THR A 44 -19.33 3.37 12.19
C THR A 44 -20.56 2.66 11.62
N GLY A 45 -21.15 1.74 12.38
CA GLY A 45 -22.32 0.97 11.95
C GLY A 45 -22.03 -0.23 11.05
N VAL A 46 -20.76 -0.54 10.77
CA VAL A 46 -20.36 -1.77 10.07
C VAL A 46 -20.20 -2.91 11.09
N GLU A 47 -20.76 -4.08 10.80
CA GLU A 47 -20.60 -5.28 11.64
C GLU A 47 -19.13 -5.69 11.74
N ASP A 48 -18.66 -6.06 12.94
CA ASP A 48 -17.24 -6.33 13.22
C ASP A 48 -16.63 -7.43 12.32
N ASN A 49 -17.40 -8.46 12.00
CA ASN A 49 -16.99 -9.54 11.09
C ASN A 49 -16.85 -9.07 9.62
N LEU A 50 -17.51 -7.98 9.23
CA LEU A 50 -17.48 -7.43 7.87
C LEU A 50 -16.52 -6.24 7.72
N LYS A 51 -16.05 -5.65 8.82
CA LYS A 51 -15.17 -4.46 8.79
C LYS A 51 -13.93 -4.63 7.93
N VAL A 52 -13.31 -5.82 7.94
CA VAL A 52 -12.09 -6.06 7.15
C VAL A 52 -12.38 -5.96 5.65
N GLU A 53 -13.46 -6.61 5.19
CA GLU A 53 -13.85 -6.59 3.79
C GLU A 53 -14.29 -5.19 3.34
N TYR A 54 -15.03 -4.50 4.21
CA TYR A 54 -15.46 -3.12 3.98
C TYR A 54 -14.27 -2.18 3.81
N VAL A 55 -13.31 -2.20 4.75
CA VAL A 55 -12.12 -1.34 4.70
C VAL A 55 -11.28 -1.65 3.45
N GLN A 56 -11.11 -2.92 3.09
CA GLN A 56 -10.39 -3.29 1.86
C GLN A 56 -11.09 -2.76 0.60
N ARG A 57 -12.41 -2.85 0.54
CA ARG A 57 -13.20 -2.33 -0.58
C ARG A 57 -13.05 -0.82 -0.73
N GLU A 58 -13.09 -0.07 0.37
CA GLU A 58 -12.92 1.38 0.37
C GLU A 58 -11.47 1.82 0.07
N MET A 59 -10.48 0.98 0.39
CA MET A 59 -9.08 1.27 0.06
C MET A 59 -8.77 1.26 -1.44
N ILE A 60 -9.41 0.39 -2.23
CA ILE A 60 -9.14 0.24 -3.67
C ILE A 60 -9.27 1.58 -4.43
N PRO A 61 -10.40 2.31 -4.36
CA PRO A 61 -10.54 3.59 -5.05
C PRO A 61 -9.57 4.65 -4.50
N GLN A 62 -9.29 4.67 -3.19
CA GLN A 62 -8.30 5.60 -2.62
C GLN A 62 -6.88 5.33 -3.14
N ALA A 63 -6.48 4.07 -3.21
CA ALA A 63 -5.19 3.66 -3.76
C ALA A 63 -5.08 4.05 -5.23
N HIS A 64 -6.16 3.85 -6.01
CA HIS A 64 -6.19 4.26 -7.41
C HIS A 64 -6.07 5.78 -7.57
N ALA A 65 -6.80 6.57 -6.77
CA ALA A 65 -6.71 8.03 -6.78
C ALA A 65 -5.30 8.55 -6.44
N ARG A 66 -4.60 7.88 -5.51
CA ARG A 66 -3.24 8.24 -5.08
C ARG A 66 -2.15 7.69 -6.01
N TYR A 67 -2.47 6.71 -6.86
CA TYR A 67 -1.48 5.97 -7.64
C TYR A 67 -0.65 6.86 -8.55
N LEU A 68 -1.28 7.79 -9.27
CA LEU A 68 -0.58 8.64 -10.23
C LEU A 68 0.47 9.53 -9.54
N THR A 69 0.08 10.19 -8.45
CA THR A 69 0.96 11.05 -7.66
C THR A 69 2.11 10.26 -7.03
N TRP A 70 1.81 9.09 -6.46
CA TRP A 70 2.83 8.19 -5.92
C TRP A 70 3.83 7.77 -7.00
N ARG A 71 3.34 7.36 -8.18
CA ARG A 71 4.18 6.96 -9.32
C ARG A 71 5.08 8.10 -9.76
N GLN A 72 4.56 9.32 -9.89
CA GLN A 72 5.33 10.49 -10.27
C GLN A 72 6.44 10.79 -9.25
N GLY A 73 6.12 10.77 -7.95
CA GLY A 73 7.11 10.95 -6.89
C GLY A 73 8.21 9.88 -6.91
N ALA A 74 7.83 8.61 -7.08
CA ALA A 74 8.78 7.50 -7.19
C ALA A 74 9.72 7.67 -8.40
N MET A 75 9.16 8.03 -9.56
CA MET A 75 9.97 8.29 -10.77
C MET A 75 10.93 9.47 -10.57
N ALA A 76 10.48 10.56 -9.94
CA ALA A 76 11.32 11.72 -9.67
C ALA A 76 12.51 11.37 -8.76
N LEU A 77 12.28 10.59 -7.70
CA LEU A 77 13.35 10.11 -6.82
C LEU A 77 14.37 9.24 -7.56
N MET A 78 13.90 8.32 -8.41
CA MET A 78 14.79 7.49 -9.23
C MET A 78 15.64 8.33 -10.18
N HIS A 79 15.06 9.37 -10.80
CA HIS A 79 15.81 10.27 -11.67
C HIS A 79 16.88 11.04 -10.89
N GLN A 80 16.55 11.59 -9.72
CA GLN A 80 17.53 12.27 -8.87
C GLN A 80 18.69 11.35 -8.48
N SER A 81 18.42 10.10 -8.11
CA SER A 81 19.45 9.13 -7.75
C SER A 81 20.34 8.67 -8.91
N ALA A 82 19.87 8.80 -10.16
CA ALA A 82 20.64 8.44 -11.35
C ALA A 82 21.50 9.61 -11.87
N THR A 83 21.24 10.84 -11.40
CA THR A 83 21.94 12.05 -11.83
C THR A 83 23.02 12.49 -10.84
N ASN A 84 23.02 11.93 -9.63
CA ASN A 84 24.07 12.07 -8.60
C ASN A 84 25.01 10.87 -8.64
#